data_AF-A0AAE9EMY4-F1
#
_entry.id   AF-A0AAE9EMY4-F1
#
_cell.length_a   1.000
_cell.length_b   1.000
_cell.length_c   1.000
_cell.angle_alpha   90.00
_cell.angle_beta   90.00
_cell.angle_gamma   90.00
#
_symmetry.space_group_name_H-M   'P 1'
#
loop_
_entity.id
_entity.type
_entity.pdbx_description
1 polymer ?
#
loop_
_entity_poly.entity_id
_entity_poly.type
_entity_poly.pdbx_seq_one_letter_code
_entity_poly.pdbx_strand_id
1 'polypeptide(L)'
;MYLIFAVFSLLIFQVFAQNCTTCVSSGNVWCVESSECKSNFSSCQTQISLKLNCPTLIDPKYAYDDHFMRTQQLTLASASHGDQIQKCFDNQIPTMKFFNIRIVNCSSDASDVTCTGYTAYDISQKVIVISFKGVDGDDQLQQLYDGYDNLGLQSYFGVNGKIFKIIYNWFMLLWNGGIEKDLRSLKYKYPGCDLWINGHSLGGELAWTAASLVATSGLYKPENIKVVTMATPRMFDYDFAIWFSATFPYSYHIIHRNDTIPRSNKIDPHTNSTVMFHPRTQVWYNNYMNETDPYEICEEADGDYCSAVVTEGLNIWDHVYYFNVNLPEWGRDGCPKDRSAYAQP
;
A
#
# COMPACT_ATOMS: atom_id res chain seq x y z
N MET A 1 15.61 73.30 -18.98
CA MET A 1 14.61 72.67 -18.10
C MET A 1 14.58 71.19 -18.47
N TYR A 2 15.40 70.37 -17.79
CA TYR A 2 15.45 68.92 -18.00
C TYR A 2 14.64 68.25 -16.89
N LEU A 3 13.53 67.60 -17.24
CA LEU A 3 12.78 66.75 -16.32
C LEU A 3 13.37 65.33 -16.37
N ILE A 4 13.92 64.88 -15.25
CA ILE A 4 14.32 63.49 -15.02
C ILE A 4 13.09 62.74 -14.52
N PHE A 5 12.57 61.80 -15.32
CA PHE A 5 11.56 60.84 -14.85
C PHE A 5 12.27 59.67 -14.15
N ALA A 6 12.13 59.61 -12.82
CA ALA A 6 12.51 58.43 -12.05
C ALA A 6 11.40 57.38 -12.16
N VAL A 7 11.69 56.27 -12.84
CA VAL A 7 10.82 55.09 -12.86
C VAL A 7 11.12 54.28 -11.60
N PHE A 8 10.23 54.32 -10.62
CA PHE A 8 10.26 53.41 -9.49
C PHE A 8 9.74 52.04 -9.92
N SER A 9 10.63 51.08 -10.10
CA SER A 9 10.27 49.67 -10.23
C SER A 9 9.76 49.15 -8.88
N LEU A 10 8.44 49.00 -8.74
CA LEU A 10 7.87 48.24 -7.62
C LEU A 10 8.27 46.77 -7.78
N LEU A 11 9.23 46.32 -6.97
CA LEU A 11 9.45 44.90 -6.71
C LEU A 11 8.25 44.38 -5.92
N ILE A 12 7.28 43.80 -6.63
CA ILE A 12 6.22 43.02 -6.01
C ILE A 12 6.88 41.72 -5.51
N PHE A 13 7.27 41.69 -4.24
CA PHE A 13 7.56 40.44 -3.56
C PHE A 13 6.24 39.66 -3.47
N GLN A 14 6.03 38.70 -4.37
CA GLN A 14 5.02 37.67 -4.18
C GLN A 14 5.44 36.87 -2.94
N VAL A 15 4.86 37.20 -1.79
CA VAL A 15 4.89 36.34 -0.61
C VAL A 15 4.02 35.14 -0.96
N PHE A 16 4.64 34.07 -1.48
CA PHE A 16 3.96 32.79 -1.60
C PHE A 16 3.50 32.39 -0.19
N ALA A 17 2.20 32.14 -0.02
CA ALA A 17 1.68 31.60 1.23
C ALA A 17 2.46 30.31 1.54
N GLN A 18 3.16 30.29 2.68
CA GLN A 18 3.99 29.16 3.08
C GLN A 18 3.06 28.00 3.45
N ASN A 19 3.21 26.87 2.75
CA ASN A 19 2.50 25.62 3.03
C ASN A 19 3.48 24.56 3.55
N CYS A 20 2.97 23.46 4.10
CA CYS A 20 3.82 22.40 4.66
C CYS A 20 4.94 21.95 3.72
N THR A 21 4.62 21.68 2.44
CA THR A 21 5.62 21.20 1.49
C THR A 21 6.76 22.20 1.29
N THR A 22 6.43 23.48 1.09
CA THR A 22 7.44 24.54 0.94
C THR A 22 8.23 24.77 2.23
N CYS A 23 7.58 24.66 3.39
CA CYS A 23 8.19 24.78 4.70
C CYS A 23 9.25 23.70 4.96
N VAL A 24 8.86 22.44 4.77
CA VAL A 24 9.76 21.30 5.02
C VAL A 24 10.90 21.28 4.00
N SER A 25 10.63 21.66 2.74
CA SER A 25 11.67 21.74 1.71
C SER A 25 12.73 22.81 2.02
N SER A 26 12.43 23.80 2.86
CA SER A 26 13.40 24.80 3.33
C SER A 26 14.15 24.38 4.61
N GLY A 27 13.99 23.13 5.07
CA GLY A 27 14.60 22.62 6.30
C GLY A 27 13.93 23.10 7.59
N ASN A 28 12.72 23.65 7.50
CA ASN A 28 11.91 24.03 8.66
C ASN A 28 10.94 22.90 9.05
N VAL A 29 10.31 23.06 10.20
CA VAL A 29 9.24 22.20 10.70
C VAL A 29 7.90 22.89 10.46
N TRP A 30 6.90 22.11 10.05
CA TRP A 30 5.52 22.57 9.93
C TRP A 30 4.71 22.11 11.14
N CYS A 31 3.89 22.98 11.71
CA CYS A 31 2.94 22.62 12.75
C CYS A 31 1.53 22.50 12.16
N VAL A 32 0.88 21.35 12.31
CA VAL A 32 -0.43 21.10 11.70
C VAL A 32 -1.51 21.97 12.34
N GLU A 33 -1.58 22.03 13.67
CA GLU A 33 -2.69 22.70 14.37
C GLU A 33 -2.70 24.21 14.17
N SER A 34 -1.51 24.83 14.10
CA SER A 34 -1.38 26.28 13.89
C SER A 34 -1.21 26.67 12.42
N SER A 35 -0.95 25.70 11.53
CA SER A 35 -0.58 25.94 10.14
C SER A 35 0.60 26.92 9.99
N GLU A 36 1.57 26.81 10.89
CA GLU A 36 2.76 27.66 10.91
C GLU A 36 4.01 26.89 10.47
N CYS A 37 4.98 27.63 9.90
CA CYS A 37 6.29 27.11 9.58
C CYS A 37 7.37 27.81 10.41
N LYS A 38 8.17 27.06 11.15
CA LYS A 38 9.26 27.59 11.99
C LYS A 38 10.44 26.62 12.00
N SER A 39 11.63 27.10 12.38
CA SER A 39 12.79 26.23 12.58
C SER A 39 12.61 25.27 13.75
N ASN A 40 11.83 25.66 14.76
CA ASN A 40 11.42 24.82 15.89
C ASN A 40 10.08 25.31 16.48
N PHE A 41 9.43 24.44 17.26
CA PHE A 41 8.23 24.77 18.03
C PHE A 41 8.44 24.45 19.51
N SER A 42 8.04 25.36 20.38
CA SER A 42 7.92 25.11 21.83
C SER A 42 6.61 24.40 22.18
N SER A 43 5.56 24.63 21.39
CA SER A 43 4.26 23.96 21.51
C SER A 43 3.70 23.67 20.11
N CYS A 44 3.63 22.39 19.76
CA CYS A 44 2.95 21.87 18.59
C CYS A 44 2.77 20.37 18.81
N GLN A 45 1.55 19.83 18.63
CA GLN A 45 1.30 18.40 18.87
C GLN A 45 1.79 17.59 17.68
N THR A 46 1.34 17.96 16.48
CA THR A 46 1.75 17.30 15.23
C THR A 46 2.74 18.17 14.46
N GLN A 47 4.01 17.81 14.59
CA GLN A 47 5.12 18.44 13.88
C GLN A 47 5.51 17.62 12.66
N ILE A 48 5.62 18.25 11.51
CA ILE A 48 6.01 17.62 10.24
C ILE A 48 7.38 18.14 9.81
N SER A 49 8.33 17.23 9.66
CA SER A 49 9.69 17.48 9.18
C SER A 49 10.03 16.75 7.88
N LEU A 50 9.12 15.92 7.38
CA LEU A 50 9.27 15.17 6.15
C LEU A 50 8.15 15.53 5.17
N LYS A 51 8.52 15.80 3.91
CA LYS A 51 7.55 16.19 2.87
C LYS A 51 6.48 15.12 2.66
N LEU A 52 6.85 13.85 2.80
CA LEU A 52 5.95 12.70 2.73
C LEU A 52 4.73 12.86 3.66
N ASN A 53 4.93 13.45 4.84
CA ASN A 53 3.90 13.61 5.86
C ASN A 53 3.16 14.94 5.81
N CYS A 54 3.44 15.80 4.83
CA CYS A 54 2.65 17.02 4.70
C CYS A 54 1.18 16.69 4.38
N PRO A 55 0.21 17.24 5.13
CA PRO A 55 -1.21 17.02 4.86
C PRO A 55 -1.53 17.26 3.38
N THR A 56 -2.15 16.28 2.75
CA THR A 56 -2.46 16.31 1.31
C THR A 56 -3.91 15.90 1.12
N LEU A 57 -4.69 16.78 0.51
CA LEU A 57 -6.07 16.48 0.15
C LEU A 57 -6.10 15.44 -0.96
N ILE A 58 -6.93 14.41 -0.80
CA ILE A 58 -7.19 13.43 -1.84
C ILE A 58 -8.06 14.10 -2.91
N ASP A 59 -7.67 13.99 -4.18
CA ASP A 59 -8.51 14.38 -5.31
C ASP A 59 -9.82 13.55 -5.24
N PRO A 60 -11.01 14.20 -5.20
CA PRO A 60 -12.29 13.52 -5.14
C PRO A 60 -12.50 12.42 -6.21
N LYS A 61 -11.82 12.53 -7.36
CA LYS A 61 -11.83 11.49 -8.40
C LYS A 61 -11.29 10.14 -7.91
N TYR A 62 -10.35 10.16 -6.98
CA TYR A 62 -9.69 8.99 -6.43
C TYR A 62 -10.04 8.76 -4.96
N ALA A 63 -11.18 9.31 -4.50
CA ALA A 63 -11.62 9.19 -3.12
C ALA A 63 -11.71 7.72 -2.67
N TYR A 64 -11.46 7.52 -1.38
CA TYR A 64 -11.60 6.23 -0.74
C TYR A 64 -13.05 5.78 -0.79
N ASP A 65 -13.27 4.49 -1.08
CA ASP A 65 -14.58 3.88 -1.17
C ASP A 65 -14.59 2.61 -0.32
N ASP A 66 -15.15 2.72 0.89
CA ASP A 66 -15.31 1.61 1.84
C ASP A 66 -16.21 0.50 1.27
N HIS A 67 -17.23 0.84 0.47
CA HIS A 67 -18.07 -0.16 -0.19
C HIS A 67 -17.27 -0.97 -1.21
N PHE A 68 -16.41 -0.31 -1.99
CA PHE A 68 -15.49 -0.98 -2.91
C PHE A 68 -14.49 -1.89 -2.16
N MET A 69 -13.98 -1.47 -0.99
CA MET A 69 -13.12 -2.35 -0.19
C MET A 69 -13.85 -3.62 0.26
N ARG A 70 -15.06 -3.47 0.83
CA ARG A 70 -15.84 -4.57 1.40
C ARG A 70 -16.39 -5.56 0.37
N THR A 71 -16.74 -5.06 -0.82
CA THR A 71 -17.39 -5.87 -1.86
C THR A 71 -16.40 -6.43 -2.88
N GLN A 72 -15.29 -5.74 -3.14
CA GLN A 72 -14.29 -6.17 -4.11
C GLN A 72 -12.98 -6.58 -3.44
N GLN A 73 -12.27 -5.65 -2.80
CA GLN A 73 -10.88 -5.87 -2.42
C GLN A 73 -10.70 -6.94 -1.34
N LEU A 74 -11.61 -7.01 -0.36
CA LEU A 74 -11.61 -8.07 0.65
C LEU A 74 -11.71 -9.45 0.00
N THR A 75 -12.71 -9.68 -0.87
CA THR A 75 -12.88 -10.94 -1.60
C THR A 75 -11.65 -11.27 -2.44
N LEU A 76 -11.11 -10.29 -3.18
CA LEU A 76 -9.97 -10.51 -4.06
C LEU A 76 -8.72 -10.92 -3.27
N ALA A 77 -8.41 -10.22 -2.17
CA ALA A 77 -7.29 -10.60 -1.32
C ALA A 77 -7.52 -11.94 -0.61
N SER A 78 -8.71 -12.17 -0.02
CA SER A 78 -9.07 -13.46 0.59
C SER A 78 -8.89 -14.63 -0.35
N ALA A 79 -9.36 -14.51 -1.60
CA ALA A 79 -9.27 -15.58 -2.58
C ALA A 79 -7.82 -16.06 -2.83
N SER A 80 -6.82 -15.20 -2.63
CA SER A 80 -5.40 -15.57 -2.79
C SER A 80 -4.91 -16.60 -1.75
N HIS A 81 -5.62 -16.76 -0.63
CA HIS A 81 -5.25 -17.70 0.43
C HIS A 81 -5.77 -19.13 0.22
N GLY A 82 -6.62 -19.35 -0.79
CA GLY A 82 -7.22 -20.65 -1.11
C GLY A 82 -7.00 -21.10 -2.54
N ASP A 83 -7.37 -22.35 -2.83
CA ASP A 83 -7.39 -22.92 -4.19
C ASP A 83 -8.76 -22.74 -4.88
N GLN A 84 -9.81 -22.41 -4.14
CA GLN A 84 -11.19 -22.19 -4.61
C GLN A 84 -11.45 -20.74 -5.12
N ILE A 85 -10.49 -20.14 -5.84
CA ILE A 85 -10.55 -18.73 -6.27
C ILE A 85 -11.83 -18.40 -7.06
N GLN A 86 -12.20 -19.20 -8.07
CA GLN A 86 -13.42 -18.92 -8.84
C GLN A 86 -14.69 -19.05 -7.99
N LYS A 87 -14.71 -19.94 -6.99
CA LYS A 87 -15.85 -20.09 -6.07
C LYS A 87 -16.03 -18.85 -5.20
N CYS A 88 -14.93 -18.22 -4.75
CA CYS A 88 -14.99 -16.92 -4.09
C CYS A 88 -15.69 -15.88 -4.97
N PHE A 89 -15.35 -15.83 -6.26
CA PHE A 89 -15.98 -14.92 -7.21
C PHE A 89 -17.45 -15.26 -7.44
N ASP A 90 -17.79 -16.53 -7.67
CA ASP A 90 -19.18 -16.94 -7.88
C ASP A 90 -20.08 -16.59 -6.68
N ASN A 91 -19.53 -16.60 -5.46
CA ASN A 91 -20.25 -16.24 -4.25
C ASN A 91 -20.38 -14.73 -4.02
N GLN A 92 -19.32 -13.94 -4.31
CA GLN A 92 -19.22 -12.53 -3.89
C GLN A 92 -19.17 -11.53 -5.04
N ILE A 93 -18.55 -11.90 -6.18
CA ILE A 93 -18.35 -11.04 -7.36
C ILE A 93 -18.65 -11.88 -8.63
N PRO A 94 -19.91 -12.24 -8.92
CA PRO A 94 -20.21 -13.30 -9.91
C PRO A 94 -19.73 -13.03 -11.35
N THR A 95 -19.51 -11.75 -11.67
CA THR A 95 -18.99 -11.29 -12.96
C THR A 95 -17.48 -11.47 -13.11
N MET A 96 -16.73 -11.58 -12.00
CA MET A 96 -15.28 -11.79 -12.00
C MET A 96 -14.94 -13.22 -12.44
N LYS A 97 -13.90 -13.34 -13.25
CA LYS A 97 -13.40 -14.59 -13.80
C LYS A 97 -11.93 -14.78 -13.47
N PHE A 98 -11.63 -15.89 -12.80
CA PHE A 98 -10.29 -16.38 -12.60
C PHE A 98 -9.61 -16.65 -13.94
N PHE A 99 -8.35 -16.23 -14.07
CA PHE A 99 -7.54 -16.52 -15.25
C PHE A 99 -6.49 -17.57 -14.94
N ASN A 100 -5.59 -17.30 -13.99
CA ASN A 100 -4.54 -18.23 -13.63
C ASN A 100 -3.96 -17.97 -12.24
N ILE A 101 -3.37 -19.00 -11.63
CA ILE A 101 -2.62 -18.94 -10.39
C ILE A 101 -1.15 -19.28 -10.68
N ARG A 102 -0.24 -18.54 -10.05
CA ARG A 102 1.21 -18.72 -10.13
C ARG A 102 1.73 -19.03 -8.75
N ILE A 103 2.28 -20.22 -8.62
CA ILE A 103 2.96 -20.70 -7.41
C ILE A 103 4.41 -20.96 -7.81
N VAL A 104 5.34 -20.30 -7.15
CA VAL A 104 6.77 -20.43 -7.40
C VAL A 104 7.48 -20.76 -6.10
N ASN A 105 8.53 -21.57 -6.17
CA ASN A 105 9.40 -21.76 -5.02
C ASN A 105 10.17 -20.46 -4.76
N CYS A 106 10.04 -19.92 -3.55
CA CYS A 106 10.68 -18.68 -3.10
C CYS A 106 11.88 -18.91 -2.19
N SER A 107 12.28 -20.16 -2.01
CA SER A 107 13.47 -20.55 -1.28
C SER A 107 14.42 -21.36 -2.17
N SER A 108 15.73 -21.19 -1.97
CA SER A 108 16.73 -22.08 -2.56
C SER A 108 16.87 -23.39 -1.78
N ASP A 109 16.43 -23.40 -0.52
CA ASP A 109 16.81 -24.41 0.46
C ASP A 109 15.61 -25.21 1.00
N ALA A 110 14.39 -24.73 0.76
CA ALA A 110 13.12 -25.38 1.13
C ALA A 110 12.18 -25.45 -0.08
N SER A 111 11.53 -26.58 -0.33
CA SER A 111 10.62 -26.73 -1.48
C SER A 111 9.17 -26.34 -1.20
N ASP A 112 8.82 -26.25 0.07
CA ASP A 112 7.49 -25.92 0.60
C ASP A 112 7.29 -24.41 0.80
N VAL A 113 8.36 -23.62 0.83
CA VAL A 113 8.29 -22.15 0.86
C VAL A 113 7.93 -21.61 -0.52
N THR A 114 6.65 -21.30 -0.73
CA THR A 114 6.15 -20.85 -2.02
C THR A 114 5.54 -19.45 -1.96
N CYS A 115 5.84 -18.61 -2.95
CA CYS A 115 5.08 -17.39 -3.17
C CYS A 115 3.94 -17.67 -4.13
N THR A 116 2.78 -17.09 -3.86
CA THR A 116 1.57 -17.28 -4.64
C THR A 116 0.97 -15.95 -5.07
N GLY A 117 0.62 -15.85 -6.33
CA GLY A 117 -0.21 -14.77 -6.86
C GLY A 117 -1.15 -15.29 -7.93
N TYR A 118 -2.28 -14.64 -8.12
CA TYR A 118 -3.22 -14.98 -9.19
C TYR A 118 -3.59 -13.76 -10.03
N THR A 119 -4.12 -14.05 -11.20
CA THR A 119 -4.73 -13.05 -12.08
C THR A 119 -6.19 -13.39 -12.37
N ALA A 120 -7.00 -12.34 -12.48
CA ALA A 120 -8.42 -12.44 -12.80
C ALA A 120 -8.85 -11.24 -13.66
N TYR A 121 -10.07 -11.28 -14.18
CA TYR A 121 -10.62 -10.19 -14.96
C TYR A 121 -12.15 -10.14 -14.85
N ASP A 122 -12.69 -8.94 -15.03
CA ASP A 122 -14.12 -8.71 -15.16
C ASP A 122 -14.36 -7.70 -16.29
N ILE A 123 -14.98 -8.18 -17.36
CA ILE A 123 -15.23 -7.36 -18.56
C ILE A 123 -16.37 -6.36 -18.32
N SER A 124 -17.33 -6.70 -17.47
CA SER A 124 -18.45 -5.81 -17.15
C SER A 124 -17.97 -4.59 -16.36
N GLN A 125 -17.03 -4.80 -15.44
CA GLN A 125 -16.38 -3.76 -14.66
C GLN A 125 -15.17 -3.13 -15.38
N LYS A 126 -14.75 -3.70 -16.53
CA LYS A 126 -13.54 -3.32 -17.28
C LYS A 126 -12.30 -3.30 -16.39
N VAL A 127 -12.01 -4.44 -15.75
CA VAL A 127 -10.87 -4.57 -14.84
C VAL A 127 -10.11 -5.87 -15.07
N ILE A 128 -8.79 -5.79 -14.87
CA ILE A 128 -7.88 -6.92 -14.66
C ILE A 128 -7.38 -6.84 -13.23
N VAL A 129 -7.23 -7.98 -12.56
CA VAL A 129 -6.76 -8.08 -11.18
C VAL A 129 -5.46 -8.86 -11.12
N ILE A 130 -4.54 -8.41 -10.27
CA ILE A 130 -3.44 -9.21 -9.73
C ILE A 130 -3.58 -9.19 -8.21
N SER A 131 -3.59 -10.36 -7.59
CA SER A 131 -3.66 -10.46 -6.13
C SER A 131 -2.62 -11.44 -5.62
N PHE A 132 -1.99 -11.10 -4.50
CA PHE A 132 -0.89 -11.86 -3.91
C PHE A 132 -1.26 -12.37 -2.52
N LYS A 133 -0.87 -13.63 -2.27
CA LYS A 133 -1.07 -14.31 -0.99
C LYS A 133 -0.12 -13.72 0.06
N GLY A 134 -0.62 -13.61 1.29
CA GLY A 134 0.21 -13.37 2.48
C GLY A 134 1.11 -14.56 2.81
N VAL A 135 1.76 -14.52 3.97
CA VAL A 135 2.62 -15.61 4.46
C VAL A 135 1.81 -16.89 4.65
N ASP A 136 2.42 -18.03 4.31
CA ASP A 136 1.89 -19.38 4.47
C ASP A 136 2.91 -20.27 5.19
N GLY A 137 2.63 -20.59 6.45
CA GLY A 137 3.46 -21.45 7.28
C GLY A 137 4.67 -20.76 7.91
N ASP A 138 5.23 -21.43 8.93
CA ASP A 138 6.29 -20.88 9.78
C ASP A 138 7.63 -20.76 9.03
N ASP A 139 7.92 -21.68 8.11
CA ASP A 139 9.18 -21.67 7.35
C ASP A 139 9.26 -20.47 6.39
N GLN A 140 8.15 -20.11 5.74
CA GLN A 140 8.10 -18.90 4.93
C GLN A 140 8.21 -17.65 5.80
N LEU A 141 7.56 -17.64 6.97
CA LEU A 141 7.65 -16.52 7.91
C LEU A 141 9.11 -16.31 8.37
N GLN A 142 9.79 -17.39 8.75
CA GLN A 142 11.18 -17.34 9.19
C GLN A 142 12.09 -16.80 8.07
N GLN A 143 11.97 -17.33 6.85
CA GLN A 143 12.79 -16.87 5.72
C GLN A 143 12.51 -15.42 5.33
N LEU A 144 11.28 -14.94 5.52
CA LEU A 144 10.93 -13.54 5.31
C LEU A 144 11.71 -12.63 6.28
N TYR A 145 11.66 -12.95 7.58
CA TYR A 145 12.38 -12.18 8.61
C TYR A 145 13.91 -12.32 8.47
N ASP A 146 14.43 -13.52 8.20
CA ASP A 146 15.86 -13.72 7.90
C ASP A 146 16.28 -12.88 6.68
N GLY A 147 15.38 -12.75 5.70
CA GLY A 147 15.57 -11.89 4.54
C GLY A 147 15.68 -10.41 4.89
N TYR A 148 14.81 -9.91 5.79
CA TYR A 148 14.91 -8.54 6.30
C TYR A 148 16.22 -8.31 7.03
N ASP A 149 16.60 -9.22 7.92
CA ASP A 149 17.76 -9.07 8.80
C ASP A 149 19.09 -9.22 8.04
N ASN A 150 19.14 -10.08 7.02
CA ASN A 150 20.41 -10.48 6.40
C ASN A 150 20.64 -9.93 4.99
N LEU A 151 19.58 -9.59 4.23
CA LEU A 151 19.73 -9.14 2.84
C LEU A 151 19.66 -7.63 2.68
N GLY A 152 19.07 -6.93 3.65
CA GLY A 152 18.90 -5.47 3.66
C GLY A 152 18.10 -4.94 2.47
N LEU A 153 18.45 -3.73 2.06
CA LEU A 153 17.75 -2.98 1.01
C LEU A 153 18.46 -3.09 -0.34
N GLN A 154 17.66 -3.11 -1.40
CA GLN A 154 18.16 -2.99 -2.77
C GLN A 154 17.50 -1.83 -3.51
N SER A 155 18.25 -1.21 -4.44
CA SER A 155 17.69 -0.21 -5.35
C SER A 155 16.62 -0.83 -6.22
N TYR A 156 15.52 -0.11 -6.39
CA TYR A 156 14.42 -0.52 -7.26
C TYR A 156 14.59 0.06 -8.67
N PHE A 157 14.29 -0.75 -9.68
CA PHE A 157 14.47 -0.34 -11.07
C PHE A 157 13.52 0.81 -11.46
N GLY A 158 14.06 1.85 -12.07
CA GLY A 158 13.29 3.01 -12.56
C GLY A 158 12.89 4.02 -11.48
N VAL A 159 13.35 3.85 -10.24
CA VAL A 159 13.05 4.73 -9.10
C VAL A 159 14.34 5.02 -8.33
N ASN A 160 14.49 6.24 -7.81
CA ASN A 160 15.63 6.60 -6.97
C ASN A 160 15.42 6.16 -5.51
N GLY A 161 14.93 4.94 -5.27
CA GLY A 161 14.58 4.46 -3.95
C GLY A 161 14.83 2.97 -3.80
N LYS A 162 14.76 2.48 -2.57
CA LYS A 162 15.09 1.10 -2.21
C LYS A 162 13.94 0.40 -1.52
N ILE A 163 13.91 -0.92 -1.71
CA ILE A 163 12.96 -1.82 -1.07
C ILE A 163 13.71 -2.99 -0.42
N PHE A 164 13.07 -3.72 0.49
CA PHE A 164 13.66 -4.95 1.01
C PHE A 164 14.00 -5.94 -0.10
N LYS A 165 15.25 -6.42 -0.09
CA LYS A 165 15.79 -7.31 -1.12
C LYS A 165 15.06 -8.64 -1.19
N ILE A 166 14.64 -9.19 -0.06
CA ILE A 166 13.85 -10.43 -0.02
C ILE A 166 12.53 -10.27 -0.79
N ILE A 167 11.81 -9.17 -0.58
CA ILE A 167 10.55 -8.88 -1.27
C ILE A 167 10.77 -8.72 -2.77
N TYR A 168 11.80 -7.97 -3.17
CA TYR A 168 12.13 -7.83 -4.59
C TYR A 168 12.40 -9.19 -5.23
N ASN A 169 13.23 -10.02 -4.61
CA ASN A 169 13.58 -11.34 -5.14
C ASN A 169 12.34 -12.22 -5.31
N TRP A 170 11.52 -12.32 -4.27
CA TRP A 170 10.28 -13.11 -4.26
C TRP A 170 9.28 -12.62 -5.30
N PHE A 171 9.10 -11.29 -5.41
CA PHE A 171 8.27 -10.70 -6.45
C PHE A 171 8.81 -11.03 -7.86
N MET A 172 10.10 -10.91 -8.11
CA MET A 172 10.67 -11.20 -9.43
C MET A 172 10.54 -12.67 -9.81
N LEU A 173 10.61 -13.60 -8.85
CA LEU A 173 10.30 -15.02 -9.08
C LEU A 173 8.85 -15.20 -9.55
N LEU A 174 7.88 -14.56 -8.89
CA LEU A 174 6.46 -14.60 -9.30
C LEU A 174 6.22 -13.94 -10.66
N TRP A 175 6.82 -12.77 -10.87
CA TRP A 175 6.71 -12.00 -12.11
C TRP A 175 7.17 -12.83 -13.31
N ASN A 176 8.38 -13.38 -13.21
CA ASN A 176 8.97 -14.25 -14.23
C ASN A 176 8.31 -15.64 -14.29
N GLY A 177 7.72 -16.10 -13.19
CA GLY A 177 6.96 -17.34 -13.07
C GLY A 177 5.63 -17.33 -13.83
N GLY A 178 5.21 -16.17 -14.34
CA GLY A 178 4.12 -16.08 -15.33
C GLY A 178 3.13 -14.95 -15.10
N ILE A 179 3.21 -14.21 -13.99
CA ILE A 179 2.33 -13.06 -13.75
C ILE A 179 2.47 -12.01 -14.87
N GLU A 180 3.69 -11.75 -15.37
CA GLU A 180 3.88 -10.84 -16.51
C GLU A 180 3.11 -11.30 -17.74
N LYS A 181 3.26 -12.58 -18.07
CA LYS A 181 2.63 -13.20 -19.24
C LYS A 181 1.11 -13.13 -19.13
N ASP A 182 0.57 -13.39 -17.93
CA ASP A 182 -0.86 -13.36 -17.67
C ASP A 182 -1.41 -11.94 -17.81
N LEU A 183 -0.78 -10.96 -17.18
CA LEU A 183 -1.16 -9.55 -17.28
C LEU A 183 -1.15 -9.08 -18.74
N ARG A 184 -0.08 -9.35 -19.50
CA ARG A 184 0.00 -8.98 -20.91
C ARG A 184 -1.10 -9.65 -21.74
N SER A 185 -1.34 -10.94 -21.50
CA SER A 185 -2.38 -11.69 -22.21
C SER A 185 -3.77 -11.09 -21.98
N LEU A 186 -4.11 -10.79 -20.74
CA LEU A 186 -5.38 -10.16 -20.38
C LEU A 186 -5.49 -8.74 -20.92
N LYS A 187 -4.44 -7.91 -20.74
CA LYS A 187 -4.42 -6.51 -21.20
C LYS A 187 -4.64 -6.38 -22.70
N TYR A 188 -3.99 -7.23 -23.51
CA TYR A 188 -4.13 -7.18 -24.96
C TYR A 188 -5.42 -7.83 -25.46
N LYS A 189 -5.94 -8.83 -24.74
CA LYS A 189 -7.24 -9.43 -25.04
C LYS A 189 -8.41 -8.49 -24.72
N TYR A 190 -8.27 -7.71 -23.64
CA TYR A 190 -9.30 -6.82 -23.12
C TYR A 190 -8.75 -5.39 -22.96
N PRO A 191 -8.56 -4.65 -24.07
CA PRO A 191 -7.99 -3.32 -24.04
C PRO A 191 -8.91 -2.33 -23.30
N GLY A 192 -8.30 -1.40 -22.56
CA GLY A 192 -9.02 -0.37 -21.80
C GLY A 192 -9.55 -0.81 -20.44
N CYS A 193 -9.24 -2.04 -20.00
CA CYS A 193 -9.46 -2.42 -18.61
C CYS A 193 -8.46 -1.71 -17.69
N ASP A 194 -8.94 -1.21 -16.55
CA ASP A 194 -8.12 -0.78 -15.42
C ASP A 194 -7.43 -1.99 -14.78
N LEU A 195 -6.42 -1.72 -13.96
CA LEU A 195 -5.69 -2.75 -13.22
C LEU A 195 -5.89 -2.56 -11.72
N TRP A 196 -6.40 -3.58 -11.03
CA TRP A 196 -6.41 -3.61 -9.57
C TRP A 196 -5.31 -4.54 -9.08
N ILE A 197 -4.51 -4.06 -8.14
CA ILE A 197 -3.42 -4.84 -7.54
C ILE A 197 -3.62 -4.81 -6.03
N ASN A 198 -3.72 -5.99 -5.41
CA ASN A 198 -3.90 -6.07 -3.97
C ASN A 198 -3.18 -7.25 -3.31
N GLY A 199 -3.16 -7.19 -1.98
CA GLY A 199 -2.72 -8.30 -1.15
C GLY A 199 -2.80 -7.96 0.33
N HIS A 200 -2.69 -9.00 1.16
CA HIS A 200 -2.69 -8.93 2.61
C HIS A 200 -1.30 -9.32 3.15
N SER A 201 -0.82 -8.64 4.19
CA SER A 201 0.48 -8.94 4.81
C SER A 201 1.61 -8.88 3.79
N LEU A 202 2.46 -9.92 3.68
CA LEU A 202 3.45 -10.12 2.60
C LEU A 202 2.87 -9.87 1.19
N GLY A 203 1.61 -10.28 0.94
CA GLY A 203 0.95 -10.07 -0.34
C GLY A 203 0.81 -8.58 -0.68
N GLY A 204 0.67 -7.71 0.32
CA GLY A 204 0.64 -6.27 0.10
C GLY A 204 2.01 -5.71 -0.30
N GLU A 205 3.10 -6.25 0.24
CA GLU A 205 4.46 -5.87 -0.16
C GLU A 205 4.73 -6.25 -1.62
N LEU A 206 4.30 -7.45 -2.00
CA LEU A 206 4.33 -7.92 -3.39
C LEU A 206 3.43 -7.06 -4.30
N ALA A 207 2.26 -6.62 -3.81
CA ALA A 207 1.34 -5.78 -4.56
C ALA A 207 1.93 -4.39 -4.86
N TRP A 208 2.52 -3.70 -3.87
CA TRP A 208 3.20 -2.44 -4.12
C TRP A 208 4.39 -2.62 -5.07
N THR A 209 5.15 -3.71 -4.92
CA THR A 209 6.26 -4.03 -5.82
C THR A 209 5.76 -4.26 -7.25
N ALA A 210 4.65 -4.98 -7.43
CA ALA A 210 4.04 -5.23 -8.74
C ALA A 210 3.53 -3.95 -9.40
N ALA A 211 2.81 -3.11 -8.65
CA ALA A 211 2.32 -1.82 -9.13
C ALA A 211 3.47 -0.95 -9.65
N SER A 212 4.56 -0.91 -8.89
CA SER A 212 5.76 -0.14 -9.23
C SER A 212 6.36 -0.60 -10.56
N LEU A 213 6.59 -1.91 -10.73
CA LEU A 213 7.16 -2.44 -11.98
C LEU A 213 6.23 -2.19 -13.18
N VAL A 214 4.93 -2.39 -12.99
CA VAL A 214 3.93 -2.20 -14.05
C VAL A 214 3.88 -0.73 -14.50
N ALA A 215 4.00 0.21 -13.57
CA ALA A 215 4.05 1.64 -13.89
C ALA A 215 5.38 2.03 -14.56
N THR A 216 6.52 1.66 -13.99
CA THR A 216 7.85 2.08 -14.50
C THR A 216 8.20 1.43 -15.84
N SER A 217 7.67 0.23 -16.12
CA SER A 217 7.80 -0.41 -17.44
C SER A 217 6.85 0.16 -18.51
N GLY A 218 5.94 1.06 -18.14
CA GLY A 218 4.93 1.62 -19.04
C GLY A 218 3.82 0.65 -19.46
N LEU A 219 3.68 -0.49 -18.77
CA LEU A 219 2.62 -1.46 -19.03
C LEU A 219 1.24 -0.89 -18.72
N TYR A 220 1.14 -0.10 -17.65
CA TYR A 220 -0.04 0.69 -17.32
C TYR A 220 0.39 2.09 -16.89
N LYS A 221 -0.49 3.05 -17.13
CA LYS A 221 -0.34 4.38 -16.54
C LYS A 221 -0.83 4.34 -15.09
N PRO A 222 -0.17 5.01 -14.14
CA PRO A 222 -0.56 4.98 -12.73
C PRO A 222 -2.03 5.35 -12.46
N GLU A 223 -2.60 6.28 -13.22
CA GLU A 223 -4.00 6.71 -13.09
C GLU A 223 -5.03 5.61 -13.42
N ASN A 224 -4.60 4.53 -14.09
CA ASN A 224 -5.43 3.37 -14.42
C ASN A 224 -5.11 2.16 -13.52
N ILE A 225 -4.37 2.38 -12.44
CA ILE A 225 -4.03 1.35 -11.45
C ILE A 225 -4.66 1.73 -10.12
N LYS A 226 -5.43 0.81 -9.53
CA LYS A 226 -5.84 0.89 -8.13
C LYS A 226 -4.99 -0.07 -7.30
N VAL A 227 -4.27 0.47 -6.32
CA VAL A 227 -3.43 -0.33 -5.43
C VAL A 227 -4.07 -0.36 -4.04
N VAL A 228 -4.31 -1.55 -3.52
CA VAL A 228 -4.89 -1.71 -2.17
C VAL A 228 -4.10 -2.75 -1.41
N THR A 229 -3.53 -2.36 -0.29
CA THR A 229 -2.77 -3.26 0.56
C THR A 229 -3.42 -3.31 1.94
N MET A 230 -3.51 -4.49 2.53
CA MET A 230 -4.08 -4.70 3.86
C MET A 230 -3.01 -5.25 4.77
N ALA A 231 -2.90 -4.73 5.99
CA ALA A 231 -2.03 -5.33 7.00
C ALA A 231 -0.53 -5.33 6.64
N THR A 232 -0.11 -4.50 5.69
CA THR A 232 1.22 -4.60 5.08
C THR A 232 2.28 -3.92 5.94
N PRO A 233 3.41 -4.59 6.25
CA PRO A 233 4.51 -3.98 7.00
C PRO A 233 5.28 -2.95 6.17
N ARG A 234 6.11 -2.14 6.82
CA ARG A 234 6.99 -1.19 6.11
C ARG A 234 8.04 -1.95 5.31
N MET A 235 8.34 -1.45 4.12
CA MET A 235 9.32 -2.10 3.23
C MET A 235 10.13 -1.16 2.34
N PHE A 236 9.91 0.15 2.46
CA PHE A 236 10.53 1.17 1.59
C PHE A 236 11.45 2.10 2.36
N ASP A 237 12.49 2.59 1.71
CA ASP A 237 13.16 3.81 2.16
C ASP A 237 12.33 5.06 1.82
N TYR A 238 12.79 6.21 2.31
CA TYR A 238 12.09 7.49 2.14
C TYR A 238 11.86 7.83 0.67
N ASP A 239 12.90 7.68 -0.17
CA ASP A 239 12.84 8.07 -1.58
C ASP A 239 11.86 7.21 -2.38
N PHE A 240 11.75 5.92 -2.05
CA PHE A 240 10.73 5.07 -2.66
C PHE A 240 9.33 5.43 -2.17
N ALA A 241 9.13 5.64 -0.86
CA ALA A 241 7.82 5.97 -0.31
C ALA A 241 7.27 7.30 -0.85
N ILE A 242 8.10 8.34 -0.96
CA ILE A 242 7.68 9.63 -1.54
C ILE A 242 7.37 9.51 -3.04
N TRP A 243 8.16 8.74 -3.78
CA TRP A 243 7.90 8.49 -5.20
C TRP A 243 6.58 7.74 -5.39
N PHE A 244 6.36 6.67 -4.63
CA PHE A 244 5.15 5.85 -4.75
C PHE A 244 3.90 6.69 -4.44
N SER A 245 3.96 7.46 -3.34
CA SER A 245 2.88 8.37 -2.92
C SER A 245 2.55 9.43 -3.97
N ALA A 246 3.53 9.90 -4.74
CA ALA A 246 3.32 10.87 -5.81
C ALA A 246 2.87 10.22 -7.14
N THR A 247 3.14 8.92 -7.32
CA THR A 247 2.92 8.21 -8.58
C THR A 247 1.51 7.67 -8.68
N PHE A 248 0.99 7.03 -7.63
CA PHE A 248 -0.29 6.33 -7.66
C PHE A 248 -1.40 7.16 -7.02
N PRO A 249 -2.31 7.76 -7.81
CA PRO A 249 -3.37 8.59 -7.24
C PRO A 249 -4.43 7.78 -6.48
N TYR A 250 -4.59 6.48 -6.79
CA TYR A 250 -5.42 5.54 -6.05
C TYR A 250 -4.54 4.46 -5.42
N SER A 251 -4.03 4.75 -4.22
CA SER A 251 -3.26 3.83 -3.39
C SER A 251 -3.75 3.91 -1.95
N TYR A 252 -4.27 2.80 -1.43
CA TYR A 252 -4.77 2.74 -0.05
C TYR A 252 -4.14 1.58 0.73
N HIS A 253 -3.64 1.90 1.93
CA HIS A 253 -3.12 0.96 2.91
C HIS A 253 -4.11 0.86 4.06
N ILE A 254 -4.78 -0.28 4.19
CA ILE A 254 -5.84 -0.49 5.16
C ILE A 254 -5.22 -1.11 6.41
N ILE A 255 -5.44 -0.48 7.56
CA ILE A 255 -4.95 -0.93 8.86
C ILE A 255 -6.13 -1.15 9.79
N HIS A 256 -6.18 -2.34 10.37
CA HIS A 256 -7.18 -2.71 11.37
C HIS A 256 -6.63 -2.50 12.79
N ARG A 257 -7.33 -1.69 13.59
CA ARG A 257 -7.19 -1.52 15.03
C ARG A 257 -5.73 -1.55 15.51
N ASN A 258 -5.35 -2.59 16.24
CA ASN A 258 -4.07 -2.74 16.92
C ASN A 258 -3.18 -3.78 16.22
N ASP A 259 -3.38 -4.01 14.92
CA ASP A 259 -2.55 -4.91 14.11
C ASP A 259 -1.07 -4.52 14.21
N THR A 260 -0.26 -5.43 14.76
CA THR A 260 1.17 -5.18 14.96
C THR A 260 1.97 -5.15 13.66
N ILE A 261 1.52 -5.83 12.60
CA ILE A 261 2.34 -6.06 11.40
C ILE A 261 2.58 -4.77 10.60
N PRO A 262 1.58 -3.93 10.29
CA PRO A 262 1.82 -2.63 9.67
C PRO A 262 2.75 -1.70 10.46
N ARG A 263 2.89 -1.94 11.77
CA ARG A 263 3.70 -1.09 12.66
C ARG A 263 5.15 -1.57 12.77
N SER A 264 5.47 -2.73 12.20
CA SER A 264 6.81 -3.31 12.19
C SER A 264 7.78 -2.60 11.23
N ASN A 265 9.04 -3.04 11.23
CA ASN A 265 10.11 -2.59 10.34
C ASN A 265 10.34 -1.07 10.33
N LYS A 266 10.16 -0.34 11.45
CA LYS A 266 10.41 1.12 11.50
C LYS A 266 11.83 1.51 11.05
N ILE A 267 12.79 0.61 11.26
CA ILE A 267 14.19 0.76 10.84
C ILE A 267 14.57 -0.53 10.11
N ASP A 268 15.36 -0.42 9.04
CA ASP A 268 15.98 -1.54 8.34
C ASP A 268 16.80 -2.37 9.35
N PRO A 269 16.38 -3.62 9.66
CA PRO A 269 17.04 -4.41 10.69
C PRO A 269 18.44 -4.89 10.27
N HIS A 270 18.74 -4.91 8.96
CA HIS A 270 20.07 -5.30 8.47
C HIS A 270 21.16 -4.30 8.84
N THR A 271 20.87 -3.01 8.69
CA THR A 271 21.86 -1.94 8.93
C THR A 271 21.61 -1.15 10.21
N ASN A 272 20.40 -1.23 10.77
CA ASN A 272 19.93 -0.38 11.88
C ASN A 272 20.13 1.13 11.65
N SER A 273 20.15 1.56 10.38
CA SER A 273 20.52 2.94 10.01
C SER A 273 19.50 3.63 9.11
N THR A 274 18.73 2.86 8.35
CA THR A 274 17.74 3.41 7.41
C THR A 274 16.36 3.36 8.04
N VAL A 275 15.71 4.51 8.19
CA VAL A 275 14.29 4.57 8.56
C VAL A 275 13.46 4.09 7.39
N MET A 276 12.49 3.23 7.66
CA MET A 276 11.59 2.70 6.64
C MET A 276 10.26 3.43 6.69
N PHE A 277 9.55 3.41 5.56
CA PHE A 277 8.34 4.19 5.37
C PHE A 277 7.22 3.39 4.68
N HIS A 278 5.99 3.71 5.05
CA HIS A 278 4.80 3.46 4.24
C HIS A 278 4.61 4.56 3.19
N PRO A 279 4.05 4.23 2.02
CA PRO A 279 3.54 5.24 1.11
C PRO A 279 2.16 5.72 1.57
N ARG A 280 1.69 6.83 0.99
CA ARG A 280 0.29 7.25 1.09
C ARG A 280 -0.64 6.26 0.34
N THR A 281 -1.91 6.15 0.71
CA THR A 281 -2.61 6.78 1.85
C THR A 281 -3.07 5.71 2.83
N GLN A 282 -2.84 5.93 4.11
CA GLN A 282 -3.34 5.05 5.16
C GLN A 282 -4.83 5.30 5.44
N VAL A 283 -5.61 4.23 5.59
CA VAL A 283 -6.97 4.27 6.15
C VAL A 283 -7.02 3.38 7.37
N TRP A 284 -7.36 3.98 8.52
CA TRP A 284 -7.35 3.30 9.80
C TRP A 284 -8.76 3.05 10.31
N TYR A 285 -9.03 1.79 10.62
CA TYR A 285 -10.26 1.37 11.28
C TYR A 285 -9.95 1.01 12.73
N ASN A 286 -10.12 1.96 13.64
CA ASN A 286 -9.90 1.72 15.07
C ASN A 286 -11.12 1.10 15.75
N ASN A 287 -11.62 -0.01 15.22
CA ASN A 287 -12.82 -0.74 15.63
C ASN A 287 -12.83 -2.13 14.97
N TYR A 288 -13.98 -2.82 14.99
CA TYR A 288 -14.13 -4.16 14.41
C TYR A 288 -14.45 -4.15 12.90
N MET A 289 -14.45 -2.99 12.25
CA MET A 289 -14.76 -2.82 10.84
C MET A 289 -16.12 -3.38 10.45
N ASN A 290 -17.14 -3.27 11.30
CA ASN A 290 -18.52 -3.56 10.90
C ASN A 290 -18.98 -2.58 9.80
N GLU A 291 -20.08 -2.89 9.10
CA GLU A 291 -20.56 -2.09 7.96
C GLU A 291 -20.81 -0.62 8.31
N THR A 292 -21.19 -0.32 9.55
CA THR A 292 -21.48 1.05 10.03
C THR A 292 -20.35 1.65 10.85
N ASP A 293 -19.26 0.91 11.07
CA ASP A 293 -18.16 1.40 11.89
C ASP A 293 -17.39 2.50 11.14
N PRO A 294 -17.01 3.59 11.83
CA PRO A 294 -16.30 4.70 11.19
C PRO A 294 -14.86 4.32 10.86
N TYR A 295 -14.23 5.09 9.98
CA TYR A 295 -12.81 4.99 9.68
C TYR A 295 -12.20 6.38 9.56
N GLU A 296 -10.88 6.44 9.70
CA GLU A 296 -10.09 7.65 9.54
C GLU A 296 -9.20 7.52 8.31
N ILE A 297 -9.24 8.51 7.42
CA ILE A 297 -8.27 8.64 6.33
C ILE A 297 -7.15 9.53 6.86
N CYS A 298 -5.95 8.98 6.98
CA CYS A 298 -4.85 9.67 7.63
C CYS A 298 -4.31 10.81 6.74
N GLU A 299 -4.13 11.99 7.33
CA GLU A 299 -3.59 13.15 6.62
C GLU A 299 -2.08 13.02 6.38
N GLU A 300 -1.35 12.33 7.24
CA GLU A 300 0.06 11.97 7.10
C GLU A 300 0.23 10.60 6.44
N ALA A 301 1.40 10.34 5.85
CA ALA A 301 1.67 9.03 5.25
C ALA A 301 2.18 8.02 6.27
N ASP A 302 3.14 8.43 7.11
CA ASP A 302 3.82 7.55 8.05
C ASP A 302 4.53 8.33 9.17
N GLY A 303 5.05 7.64 10.18
CA GLY A 303 5.69 8.23 11.35
C GLY A 303 4.95 7.82 12.61
N ASP A 304 4.77 8.75 13.54
CA ASP A 304 4.05 8.53 14.79
C ASP A 304 2.64 9.16 14.76
N TYR A 305 2.00 9.15 13.58
CA TYR A 305 0.68 9.72 13.32
C TYR A 305 -0.37 8.63 13.07
N CYS A 306 -1.65 9.01 13.10
CA CYS A 306 -2.79 8.14 12.81
C CYS A 306 -2.71 6.81 13.57
N SER A 307 -2.75 5.64 12.92
CA SER A 307 -2.68 4.36 13.64
C SER A 307 -1.40 4.15 14.46
N ALA A 308 -0.30 4.84 14.12
CA ALA A 308 0.97 4.71 14.82
C ALA A 308 0.96 5.39 16.20
N VAL A 309 -0.06 6.19 16.53
CA VAL A 309 -0.25 6.72 17.91
C VAL A 309 -0.56 5.61 18.91
N VAL A 310 -1.05 4.46 18.43
CA VAL A 310 -1.29 3.28 19.27
C VAL A 310 0.00 2.48 19.41
N THR A 311 0.56 2.49 20.63
CA THR A 311 1.79 1.77 21.00
C THR A 311 1.55 0.65 22.01
N GLU A 312 0.39 0.62 22.66
CA GLU A 312 0.00 -0.39 23.65
C GLU A 312 -1.09 -1.31 23.10
N GLY A 313 -1.13 -2.57 23.58
CA GLY A 313 -2.17 -3.53 23.19
C GLY A 313 -2.09 -3.99 21.73
N LEU A 314 -0.93 -3.84 21.08
CA LEU A 314 -0.67 -4.39 19.75
C LEU A 314 -0.78 -5.91 19.76
N ASN A 315 -1.42 -6.47 18.74
CA ASN A 315 -1.68 -7.90 18.68
C ASN A 315 -1.68 -8.43 17.24
N ILE A 316 -1.47 -9.74 17.13
CA ILE A 316 -1.49 -10.46 15.84
C ILE A 316 -2.91 -10.89 15.43
N TRP A 317 -3.88 -10.86 16.34
CA TRP A 317 -5.25 -11.23 16.00
C TRP A 317 -5.87 -10.26 15.00
N ASP A 318 -5.68 -8.96 15.21
CA ASP A 318 -6.12 -7.90 14.29
C ASP A 318 -5.50 -8.01 12.90
N HIS A 319 -4.36 -8.70 12.78
CA HIS A 319 -3.73 -8.97 11.51
C HIS A 319 -4.56 -9.90 10.62
N VAL A 320 -5.33 -10.81 11.22
CA VAL A 320 -6.07 -11.85 10.49
C VAL A 320 -7.46 -11.38 10.08
N TYR A 321 -8.04 -10.42 10.81
CA TYR A 321 -9.40 -9.96 10.59
C TYR A 321 -9.45 -8.61 9.88
N TYR A 322 -10.17 -8.54 8.76
CA TYR A 322 -10.42 -7.30 8.03
C TYR A 322 -11.89 -7.25 7.60
N PHE A 323 -12.56 -6.12 7.83
CA PHE A 323 -14.00 -5.94 7.59
C PHE A 323 -14.88 -6.97 8.30
N ASN A 324 -14.53 -7.27 9.56
CA ASN A 324 -15.16 -8.29 10.41
C ASN A 324 -15.18 -9.70 9.79
N VAL A 325 -14.09 -10.09 9.12
CA VAL A 325 -13.93 -11.41 8.50
C VAL A 325 -12.50 -11.90 8.70
N ASN A 326 -12.33 -13.15 9.13
CA ASN A 326 -11.07 -13.87 9.07
C ASN A 326 -10.67 -14.05 7.59
N LEU A 327 -9.85 -13.14 7.09
CA LEU A 327 -9.59 -12.95 5.67
C LEU A 327 -8.99 -14.21 5.03
N PRO A 328 -7.96 -14.86 5.62
CA PRO A 328 -7.39 -16.09 5.05
C PRO A 328 -8.34 -17.29 5.09
N GLU A 329 -9.06 -17.51 6.20
CA GLU A 329 -9.93 -18.66 6.37
C GLU A 329 -11.15 -18.59 5.45
N TRP A 330 -11.81 -17.44 5.41
CA TRP A 330 -12.94 -17.19 4.50
C TRP A 330 -12.55 -17.41 3.04
N GLY A 331 -11.34 -17.00 2.67
CA GLY A 331 -10.76 -17.24 1.35
C GLY A 331 -10.60 -18.73 1.00
N ARG A 332 -10.00 -19.51 1.91
CA ARG A 332 -9.79 -20.97 1.73
C ARG A 332 -11.09 -21.72 1.50
N ASP A 333 -12.17 -21.28 2.12
CA ASP A 333 -13.48 -21.94 2.02
C ASP A 333 -14.30 -21.53 0.78
N GLY A 334 -13.73 -20.65 -0.05
CA GLY A 334 -14.37 -20.15 -1.27
C GLY A 334 -15.33 -18.99 -1.01
N CYS A 335 -15.03 -18.16 -0.02
CA CYS A 335 -15.73 -16.92 0.34
C CYS A 335 -17.25 -17.09 0.39
N PRO A 336 -17.80 -17.97 1.25
CA PRO A 336 -19.25 -18.18 1.37
C PRO A 336 -20.02 -16.87 1.64
N LYS A 337 -21.26 -16.80 1.15
CA LYS A 337 -22.15 -15.64 1.33
C LYS A 337 -22.45 -15.33 2.78
N ASP A 338 -22.66 -16.37 3.59
CA ASP A 338 -22.74 -16.23 5.03
C ASP A 338 -21.33 -16.08 5.60
N ARG A 339 -21.06 -14.91 6.19
CA ARG A 339 -19.76 -14.56 6.78
C ARG A 339 -19.72 -14.78 8.30
N SER A 340 -20.85 -15.14 8.92
CA SER A 340 -20.99 -15.20 10.38
C SER A 340 -19.98 -16.14 11.05
N ALA A 341 -19.67 -17.28 10.41
CA ALA A 341 -18.67 -18.24 10.91
C ALA A 341 -17.23 -17.71 10.90
N TYR A 342 -16.97 -16.63 10.16
CA TYR A 342 -15.65 -16.02 9.99
C TYR A 342 -15.55 -14.66 10.70
N ALA A 343 -16.61 -14.25 11.41
CA ALA A 343 -16.63 -12.98 12.11
C ALA A 343 -15.64 -12.98 13.28
N GLN A 344 -15.27 -11.79 13.72
CA GLN A 344 -14.44 -11.62 14.91
C GLN A 344 -15.17 -12.16 16.15
N PRO A 345 -14.43 -12.78 17.09
CA PRO A 345 -14.99 -13.32 18.33
C PRO A 345 -15.50 -12.26 19.30
#